data_AF-B0K3A5-F1
#
_entry.id   AF-B0K3A5-F1
#
_cell.length_a   1.000
_cell.length_b   1.000
_cell.length_c   1.000
_cell.angle_alpha   90.00
_cell.angle_beta   90.00
_cell.angle_gamma   90.00
#
_symmetry.space_group_name_H-M   'P 1'
#
loop_
_entity.id
_entity.type
_entity.pdbx_description
1 polymer ?
#
loop_
_entity_poly.entity_id
_entity_poly.type
_entity_poly.pdbx_seq_one_letter_code
_entity_poly.pdbx_strand_id
1 'polypeptide(L)' 'MNQNFKVRGLLVMYQDKVLVCKDCGKEFVWTAGEQQFYAEKGFQNEPVRCKECREAKKRRNHQYGARRDKKAFGMSR' A
#
# COMPACT_ATOMS: atom_id res chain seq x y z
N MET A 1 -3.27 -30.25 22.76
CA MET A 1 -1.82 -29.96 22.74
C MET A 1 -1.62 -28.61 22.08
N ASN A 2 -1.43 -27.59 22.91
CA ASN A 2 -1.45 -26.18 22.51
C ASN A 2 -0.16 -25.82 21.80
N GLN A 3 -0.26 -25.53 20.50
CA GLN A 3 0.83 -25.10 19.62
C GLN A 3 1.29 -23.69 20.01
N ASN A 4 2.14 -23.63 21.03
CA ASN A 4 2.76 -22.43 21.56
C ASN A 4 3.94 -22.05 20.65
N PHE A 5 3.65 -21.51 19.46
CA PHE A 5 4.65 -20.91 18.57
C PHE A 5 5.12 -19.57 19.15
N LYS A 6 5.93 -19.64 20.23
CA LYS A 6 6.79 -18.54 20.66
C LYS A 6 7.90 -18.38 19.63
N VAL A 7 7.63 -17.64 18.55
CA VAL A 7 8.67 -17.19 17.63
C VAL A 7 9.58 -16.21 18.36
N ARG A 8 10.80 -16.70 18.60
CA ARG A 8 11.91 -16.03 19.26
C ARG A 8 12.34 -14.84 18.42
N GLY A 9 12.31 -13.64 19.01
CA GLY A 9 12.92 -12.47 18.43
C GLY A 9 14.45 -12.60 18.37
N LEU A 10 15.04 -12.28 17.21
CA LEU A 10 16.41 -11.80 17.07
C LEU A 10 16.59 -11.20 15.66
N LEU A 11 16.99 -9.92 15.60
CA LEU A 11 17.81 -9.30 14.55
C LEU A 11 17.22 -8.91 13.15
N VAL A 12 16.18 -8.06 13.07
CA VAL A 12 15.99 -7.19 11.88
C VAL A 12 15.23 -5.93 12.30
N MET A 13 15.74 -4.72 12.02
CA MET A 13 15.03 -3.45 12.32
C MET A 13 13.72 -3.27 11.52
N TYR A 14 13.47 -4.15 10.55
CA TYR A 14 12.26 -4.18 9.73
C TYR A 14 11.81 -5.64 9.60
N GLN A 15 10.67 -5.98 10.20
CA GLN A 15 10.11 -7.33 10.16
C GLN A 15 8.85 -7.34 9.31
N ASP A 16 8.59 -8.42 8.59
CA ASP A 16 7.29 -8.60 7.95
C ASP A 16 6.18 -8.55 9.00
N LYS A 17 5.20 -7.69 8.76
CA LYS A 17 4.09 -7.47 9.68
C LYS A 17 2.79 -7.70 8.94
N VAL A 18 1.99 -8.64 9.41
CA VAL A 18 0.64 -8.82 8.86
C VAL A 18 -0.26 -7.72 9.41
N LEU A 19 -0.84 -6.92 8.52
CA LEU A 19 -1.76 -5.84 8.84
C LEU A 19 -3.13 -6.11 8.22
N VAL A 20 -4.19 -5.62 8.87
CA VAL A 20 -5.56 -5.72 8.36
C VAL A 20 -5.91 -4.45 7.61
N CYS A 21 -6.35 -4.58 6.37
CA CYS A 21 -6.78 -3.44 5.56
C CYS A 21 -8.08 -2.85 6.12
N LYS A 22 -8.10 -1.57 6.47
CA LYS A 22 -9.30 -0.89 6.99
C LYS A 22 -10.44 -0.76 5.96
N ASP A 23 -10.14 -0.82 4.67
CA ASP A 23 -11.15 -0.67 3.60
C ASP A 23 -11.78 -2.00 3.19
N CYS A 24 -11.01 -3.09 3.13
CA CYS A 24 -11.50 -4.39 2.64
C CYS A 24 -11.48 -5.51 3.69
N GLY A 25 -10.91 -5.27 4.87
CA GLY A 25 -10.80 -6.27 5.94
C GLY A 25 -9.82 -7.41 5.68
N LYS A 26 -9.13 -7.43 4.52
CA LYS A 26 -8.15 -8.48 4.22
C LYS A 26 -6.84 -8.26 4.97
N GLU A 27 -6.26 -9.36 5.42
CA GLU A 27 -4.89 -9.41 5.93
C GLU A 27 -3.90 -9.26 4.78
N PHE A 28 -2.90 -8.42 4.94
CA PHE A 28 -1.81 -8.24 3.98
C PHE A 28 -0.48 -8.14 4.70
N VAL A 29 0.58 -8.61 4.04
CA VAL A 29 1.94 -8.58 4.59
C VAL A 29 2.57 -7.23 4.27
N TRP A 30 2.99 -6.51 5.30
CA TRP A 30 3.83 -5.34 5.19
C TRP A 30 5.28 -5.74 5.38
N THR A 31 5.96 -5.95 4.25
CA THR A 31 7.30 -6.55 4.22
C THR A 31 8.38 -5.56 4.68
N ALA A 32 9.53 -6.10 5.10
CA ALA A 32 10.71 -5.30 5.47
C ALA A 32 11.19 -4.39 4.32
N GLY A 33 11.15 -4.88 3.08
CA GLY A 33 11.51 -4.09 1.90
C GLY A 33 10.55 -2.91 1.65
N GLU A 34 9.26 -3.08 1.97
CA GLU A 34 8.32 -1.95 1.92
C GLU A 34 8.60 -0.94 3.04
N GLN A 35 9.00 -1.36 4.24
CA GLN A 35 9.37 -0.43 5.31
C GLN A 35 10.59 0.42 4.93
N GLN A 36 11.60 -0.18 4.29
CA GLN A 36 12.76 0.54 3.77
C GLN A 36 12.35 1.58 2.72
N PHE A 37 11.49 1.21 1.77
CA PHE A 37 10.99 2.15 0.76
C PHE A 37 10.20 3.31 1.38
N TYR A 38 9.43 3.06 2.45
CA TYR A 38 8.70 4.13 3.13
C TYR A 38 9.62 5.04 3.93
N ALA A 39 10.63 4.47 4.61
CA ALA A 39 11.64 5.23 5.32
C ALA A 39 12.44 6.15 4.38
N GLU A 40 12.84 5.67 3.20
CA GLU A 40 13.50 6.49 2.17
C GLU A 40 12.63 7.64 1.67
N LYS A 41 11.31 7.45 1.66
CA LYS A 41 10.34 8.49 1.28
C LYS A 41 9.98 9.44 2.43
N GLY A 42 10.51 9.21 3.64
CA GLY A 42 10.19 10.00 4.84
C GLY A 42 8.82 9.68 5.45
N PHE A 43 8.21 8.54 5.11
CA PHE A 43 6.97 8.09 5.71
C PHE A 43 7.23 7.18 6.91
N GLN A 44 6.98 7.68 8.12
CA GLN A 44 7.09 6.90 9.36
C GLN A 44 5.82 6.10 9.69
N ASN A 45 4.74 6.30 8.92
CA ASN A 45 3.44 5.70 9.22
C ASN A 45 3.23 4.37 8.51
N GLU A 46 2.73 3.40 9.28
CA GLU A 46 2.34 2.09 8.75
C GLU A 46 1.17 2.21 7.75
N PRO A 47 1.20 1.46 6.64
CA PRO A 47 0.11 1.48 5.69
C PRO A 47 -1.16 0.87 6.30
N VAL A 48 -2.24 1.65 6.32
CA VAL A 48 -3.56 1.22 6.85
C VAL A 48 -4.39 0.47 5.78
N ARG A 49 -3.94 0.50 4.53
CA ARG A 49 -4.63 -0.08 3.37
C ARG A 49 -3.68 -0.96 2.57
N CYS A 50 -4.18 -2.12 2.16
CA CYS A 50 -3.45 -3.03 1.29
C CYS A 50 -3.15 -2.41 -0.08
N LYS A 51 -2.17 -2.99 -0.77
CA LYS A 51 -1.76 -2.57 -2.12
C LYS A 51 -2.94 -2.55 -3.10
N GLU A 52 -3.79 -3.58 -3.08
CA GLU A 52 -4.96 -3.68 -3.97
C GLU A 52 -5.91 -2.48 -3.82
N CYS A 53 -6.27 -2.11 -2.59
CA CYS A 53 -7.17 -0.98 -2.33
C CYS A 53 -6.54 0.36 -2.77
N ARG A 54 -5.22 0.48 -2.58
CA ARG A 54 -4.48 1.68 -2.97
C ARG A 54 -4.37 1.82 -4.49
N GLU A 55 -4.07 0.72 -5.17
CA GLU A 55 -4.02 0.64 -6.63
C GLU A 55 -5.41 0.83 -7.26
N ALA A 56 -6.46 0.24 -6.68
CA ALA A 56 -7.83 0.44 -7.12
C ALA A 56 -8.24 1.92 -7.06
N LYS A 57 -7.86 2.63 -5.98
CA LYS A 57 -8.10 4.08 -5.87
C LYS A 57 -7.30 4.88 -6.91
N LYS A 58 -6.02 4.54 -7.12
CA LYS A 58 -5.19 5.18 -8.16
C LYS A 58 -5.77 4.97 -9.57
N ARG A 59 -6.20 3.74 -9.88
CA ARG A 59 -6.79 3.35 -11.16
C ARG A 59 -8.10 4.08 -11.44
N ARG A 60 -8.97 4.22 -10.43
CA ARG A 60 -10.17 5.08 -10.52
C ARG A 60 -9.80 6.52 -10.86
N ASN A 61 -8.78 7.08 -10.20
CA ASN A 61 -8.36 8.47 -10.45
C ASN A 61 -7.80 8.68 -11.87
N HIS A 62 -7.02 7.74 -12.40
CA HIS A 62 -6.55 7.78 -13.80
C HIS A 62 -7.69 7.69 -14.82
N GLN A 63 -8.75 6.94 -14.52
CA GLN A 63 -9.90 6.79 -15.42
C GLN A 63 -10.71 8.09 -15.57
N TYR A 64 -10.73 8.97 -14.56
CA TYR A 64 -11.34 10.30 -14.65
C TYR A 64 -10.39 11.36 -15.23
N GLY A 65 -9.07 11.24 -15.00
CA GLY A 65 -8.05 12.12 -15.58
C GLY A 65 -7.91 11.97 -17.11
N ALA A 66 -7.93 10.73 -17.61
CA ALA A 66 -7.83 10.41 -19.04
C ALA A 66 -9.11 10.68 -19.85
N ARG A 67 -10.17 11.18 -19.19
CA ARG A 67 -11.41 11.65 -19.83
C ARG A 67 -11.55 13.17 -19.79
N ARG A 68 -10.68 13.86 -19.05
CA ARG A 68 -10.72 15.32 -18.88
C ARG A 68 -9.67 16.04 -19.75
N ASP A 69 -8.77 15.32 -20.41
CA ASP A 69 -7.78 15.88 -21.33
C ASP A 69 -8.29 16.04 -22.77
N LYS A 70 -9.36 15.34 -23.18
CA LYS A 70 -9.87 15.42 -24.57
C LYS A 70 -10.73 16.65 -24.90
N LYS A 71 -10.96 17.58 -23.96
CA LYS A 71 -11.76 18.81 -24.19
C LYS A 71 -11.12 20.10 -23.66
N ALA A 72 -9.84 20.08 -23.28
CA ALA A 72 -9.17 21.25 -22.71
C ALA A 72 -8.20 21.98 -23.66
N PHE A 73 -7.86 21.40 -24.82
CA PHE A 73 -7.15 22.11 -25.88
C PHE A 73 -8.00 22.11 -27.15
N GLY A 74 -8.79 23.17 -27.30
CA GLY A 74 -9.21 23.60 -28.62
C GLY A 74 -7.97 24.08 -29.37
N MET A 75 -7.40 23.21 -30.20
CA MET A 75 -6.60 23.65 -31.35
C MET A 75 -7.38 23.21 -32.58
N SER A 76 -8.04 24.21 -33.18
CA SER A 76 -8.65 24.14 -34.49
C SER A 76 -7.69 23.49 -35.50
N ARG A 77 -8.30 22.77 -36.43
CA ARG A 77 -7.77 22.20 -37.70
C ARG A 77 -6.40 22.70 -38.14
#